data_AF-A0A356TGC3-F1
#
_entry.id   AF-A0A356TGC3-F1
#
_cell.length_a   1.000
_cell.length_b   1.000
_cell.length_c   1.000
_cell.angle_alpha   90.00
_cell.angle_beta   90.00
_cell.angle_gamma   90.00
#
_symmetry.space_group_name_H-M   'P 1'
#
loop_
_entity.id
_entity.type
_entity.pdbx_description
1 polymer ?
#
loop_
_entity_poly.entity_id
_entity_poly.type
_entity_poly.pdbx_seq_one_letter_code
_entity_poly.pdbx_strand_id
1 'polypeptide(L)'
;MRCIRRSSALLACFLFGCVSQLTPSSFFVPDQQIEVADLERALATQGMTPDRVDARAGIVETPWEDTGRNSDGTTWVTRYLITLSVREGASDVTVAMDLRTCERAPLSGRVDGSSCARVPDGMTPTMYQDRLDAFAARLRASLGGIPVSS
;
A
#
# COMPACT_ATOMS: atom_id res chain seq x y z
N MET A 1 -14.97 -14.80 60.37
CA MET A 1 -15.40 -15.63 59.21
C MET A 1 -15.67 -14.72 58.01
N ARG A 2 -15.04 -15.05 56.87
CA ARG A 2 -15.32 -14.66 55.47
C ARG A 2 -14.97 -13.24 54.99
N CYS A 3 -13.90 -13.25 54.18
CA CYS A 3 -13.38 -12.27 53.24
C CYS A 3 -14.40 -11.87 52.16
N ILE A 4 -14.27 -10.65 51.61
CA ILE A 4 -14.34 -10.27 50.17
C ILE A 4 -13.61 -8.90 50.09
N ARG A 5 -12.30 -8.85 49.83
CA ARG A 5 -11.55 -8.91 48.55
C ARG A 5 -11.72 -7.67 47.65
N ARG A 6 -10.81 -6.72 47.89
CA ARG A 6 -10.18 -5.71 47.01
C ARG A 6 -10.62 -5.71 45.54
N SER A 7 -11.28 -4.64 45.09
CA SER A 7 -11.38 -4.27 43.68
C SER A 7 -10.21 -3.36 43.31
N SER A 8 -9.07 -3.97 43.02
CA SER A 8 -7.96 -3.31 42.32
C SER A 8 -8.35 -3.20 40.84
N ALA A 9 -8.85 -2.04 40.43
CA ALA A 9 -9.00 -1.68 39.02
C ALA A 9 -7.60 -1.50 38.42
N LEU A 10 -6.99 -2.60 37.98
CA LEU A 10 -5.83 -2.59 37.11
C LEU A 10 -6.30 -2.10 35.74
N LEU A 11 -6.12 -0.80 35.50
CA LEU A 11 -6.16 -0.19 34.18
C LEU A 11 -4.95 -0.73 33.40
N ALA A 12 -5.10 -1.92 32.82
CA ALA A 12 -4.14 -2.47 31.89
C ALA A 12 -4.22 -1.65 30.60
N CYS A 13 -3.36 -0.63 30.48
CA CYS A 13 -3.02 -0.04 29.19
C CYS A 13 -2.45 -1.17 28.33
N PHE A 14 -3.30 -1.73 27.48
CA PHE A 14 -2.91 -2.59 26.38
C PHE A 14 -2.03 -1.76 25.43
N LEU A 15 -0.73 -1.75 25.71
CA LEU A 15 0.30 -1.54 24.71
C LEU A 15 0.29 -2.77 23.79
N PHE A 16 -0.73 -2.88 22.94
CA PHE A 16 -0.56 -3.62 21.71
C PHE A 16 0.49 -2.84 20.93
N GLY A 17 1.73 -3.31 20.98
CA GLY A 17 2.74 -2.87 20.04
C GLY A 17 2.12 -2.95 18.65
N CYS A 18 2.09 -1.83 17.93
CA CYS A 18 1.75 -1.81 16.53
C CYS A 18 2.70 -2.80 15.85
N VAL A 19 2.21 -4.01 15.61
CA VAL A 19 2.81 -4.97 14.73
C VAL A 19 2.91 -4.23 13.39
N SER A 20 4.11 -3.78 13.03
CA SER A 20 4.33 -2.83 11.93
C SER A 20 4.17 -3.53 10.57
N GLN A 21 2.93 -3.86 10.27
CA GLN A 21 2.43 -3.98 8.91
C GLN A 21 2.21 -2.55 8.37
N LEU A 22 2.54 -2.33 7.10
CA LEU A 22 2.30 -1.03 6.47
C LEU A 22 0.81 -0.71 6.53
N THR A 23 0.48 0.49 6.97
CA THR A 23 -0.91 0.94 7.04
C THR A 23 -1.31 1.43 5.65
N PRO A 24 -2.34 0.85 5.00
CA PRO A 24 -2.83 1.34 3.71
C PRO A 24 -3.20 2.82 3.78
N SER A 25 -2.82 3.57 2.76
CA SER A 25 -3.14 4.99 2.63
C SER A 25 -4.43 5.13 1.81
N SER A 26 -5.43 5.85 2.32
CA SER A 26 -6.72 6.01 1.62
C SER A 26 -7.06 7.49 1.45
N PHE A 27 -7.65 7.84 0.32
CA PHE A 27 -8.12 9.19 0.06
C PHE A 27 -9.40 9.19 -0.79
N PHE A 28 -10.18 10.25 -0.61
CA PHE A 28 -11.41 10.50 -1.35
C PHE A 28 -11.13 11.40 -2.55
N VAL A 29 -11.77 11.09 -3.67
CA VAL A 29 -11.89 11.99 -4.82
C VAL A 29 -13.33 12.51 -4.82
N PRO A 30 -13.57 13.75 -4.34
CA PRO A 30 -14.91 14.31 -4.17
C PRO A 30 -15.54 14.68 -5.51
N ASP A 31 -16.87 14.65 -5.55
CA ASP A 31 -17.71 15.14 -6.66
C ASP A 31 -17.38 14.51 -8.03
N GLN A 32 -16.70 13.35 -8.01
CA GLN A 32 -16.22 12.66 -9.19
C GLN A 32 -16.33 11.14 -8.99
N GLN A 33 -17.00 10.49 -9.94
CA GLN A 33 -16.89 9.05 -10.14
C GLN A 33 -15.75 8.83 -11.12
N ILE A 34 -14.64 8.30 -10.62
CA ILE A 34 -13.49 7.96 -11.45
C ILE A 34 -13.59 6.49 -11.83
N GLU A 35 -13.09 6.16 -13.00
CA GLU A 35 -13.01 4.78 -13.48
C GLU A 35 -11.58 4.24 -13.30
N VAL A 36 -11.42 2.93 -13.42
CA VAL A 36 -10.09 2.30 -13.39
C VAL A 36 -9.17 2.88 -14.48
N ALA A 37 -9.72 3.25 -15.64
CA ALA A 37 -8.96 3.90 -16.71
C ALA A 37 -8.35 5.25 -16.30
N ASP A 38 -8.98 5.99 -15.38
CA ASP A 38 -8.44 7.24 -14.85
C ASP A 38 -7.27 6.98 -13.90
N LEU A 39 -7.31 5.88 -13.12
CA LEU A 39 -6.16 5.42 -12.33
C LEU A 39 -4.99 5.04 -13.24
N GLU A 40 -5.24 4.31 -14.33
CA GLU A 40 -4.18 3.95 -15.30
C GLU A 40 -3.55 5.22 -15.91
N ARG A 41 -4.36 6.21 -16.26
CA ARG A 41 -3.88 7.50 -16.77
C ARG A 41 -3.06 8.27 -15.73
N ALA A 42 -3.49 8.28 -14.47
CA ALA A 42 -2.77 8.90 -13.35
C ALA A 42 -1.44 8.21 -13.01
N LEU A 43 -1.34 6.91 -13.26
CA LEU A 43 -0.08 6.17 -13.14
C LEU A 43 0.83 6.46 -14.35
N ALA A 44 0.27 6.58 -15.55
CA ALA A 44 1.02 6.94 -16.74
C ALA A 44 1.67 8.33 -16.64
N THR A 45 0.99 9.31 -16.02
CA THR A 45 1.60 10.63 -15.73
C THR A 45 2.76 10.57 -14.75
N GLN A 46 2.88 9.48 -13.98
CA GLN A 46 4.01 9.19 -13.10
C GLN A 46 5.06 8.27 -13.76
N GLY A 47 4.93 7.99 -15.06
CA GLY A 47 5.83 7.11 -15.80
C GLY A 47 5.67 5.62 -15.48
N MET A 48 4.53 5.21 -14.91
CA MET A 48 4.24 3.82 -14.57
C MET A 48 3.18 3.22 -15.50
N THR A 49 3.44 2.02 -16.00
CA THR A 49 2.45 1.18 -16.65
C THR A 49 2.06 0.05 -15.69
N PRO A 50 0.78 -0.13 -15.35
CA PRO A 50 0.35 -1.20 -14.46
C PRO A 50 0.78 -2.59 -14.94
N ASP A 51 1.06 -3.49 -14.00
CA ASP A 51 1.37 -4.89 -14.29
C ASP A 51 0.12 -5.73 -14.46
N ARG A 52 -0.89 -5.43 -13.63
CA ARG A 52 -2.18 -6.11 -13.65
C ARG A 52 -3.28 -5.10 -13.38
N VAL A 53 -4.36 -5.23 -14.15
CA VAL A 53 -5.59 -4.46 -13.98
C VAL A 53 -6.75 -5.43 -13.93
N ASP A 54 -7.52 -5.38 -12.85
CA ASP A 54 -8.81 -6.05 -12.71
C ASP A 54 -9.89 -4.96 -12.58
N ALA A 55 -10.37 -4.50 -13.74
CA ALA A 55 -11.36 -3.43 -13.80
C ALA A 55 -12.67 -3.78 -13.09
N ARG A 56 -13.04 -5.07 -13.03
CA ARG A 56 -14.26 -5.51 -12.36
C ARG A 56 -14.15 -5.46 -10.85
N ALA A 57 -12.98 -5.80 -10.32
CA ALA A 57 -12.70 -5.70 -8.88
C ALA A 57 -12.26 -4.30 -8.45
N GLY A 58 -12.03 -3.38 -9.40
CA GLY A 58 -11.47 -2.06 -9.12
C GLY A 58 -10.01 -2.10 -8.68
N ILE A 59 -9.24 -3.11 -9.11
CA ILE A 59 -7.87 -3.34 -8.63
C ILE A 59 -6.84 -3.02 -9.72
N VAL A 60 -5.81 -2.27 -9.35
CA VAL A 60 -4.64 -1.98 -10.18
C VAL A 60 -3.37 -2.32 -9.39
N GLU A 61 -2.52 -3.17 -9.94
CA GLU A 61 -1.22 -3.53 -9.36
C GLU A 61 -0.11 -2.87 -10.19
N THR A 62 0.79 -2.14 -9.53
CA THR A 62 1.96 -1.54 -10.20
C THR A 62 3.04 -2.61 -10.47
N PRO A 63 4.02 -2.29 -11.33
CA PRO A 63 5.22 -3.09 -11.45
C PRO A 63 5.90 -3.34 -10.11
N TRP A 64 6.54 -4.51 -9.98
CA TRP A 64 7.54 -4.73 -8.94
C TRP A 64 8.78 -3.88 -9.21
N GLU A 65 9.30 -3.27 -8.15
CA GLU A 65 10.47 -2.39 -8.15
C GLU A 65 11.49 -2.87 -7.12
N ASP A 66 12.78 -2.93 -7.51
CA ASP A 66 13.91 -3.06 -6.57
C ASP A 66 14.11 -1.72 -5.85
N THR A 67 14.01 -1.74 -4.52
CA THR A 67 14.13 -0.54 -3.69
C THR A 67 15.41 -0.51 -2.85
N GLY A 68 16.33 -1.44 -3.09
CA GLY A 68 17.66 -1.47 -2.48
C GLY A 68 18.01 -2.82 -1.85
N ARG A 69 19.30 -2.96 -1.52
CA ARG A 69 19.87 -4.18 -0.94
C ARG A 69 19.88 -4.13 0.60
N ASN A 70 19.57 -5.26 1.22
CA ASN A 70 19.67 -5.50 2.65
C ASN A 70 21.10 -5.82 3.10
N SER A 71 21.34 -5.66 4.41
CA SER A 71 22.61 -6.03 5.04
C SER A 71 22.92 -7.53 4.95
N ASP A 72 21.90 -8.38 4.87
CA ASP A 72 22.00 -9.83 4.69
C ASP A 72 22.21 -10.27 3.23
N GLY A 73 22.28 -9.31 2.29
CA GLY A 73 22.49 -9.57 0.87
C GLY A 73 21.21 -9.83 0.06
N THR A 74 20.04 -9.89 0.70
CA THR A 74 18.74 -9.92 0.00
C THR A 74 18.41 -8.55 -0.60
N THR A 75 17.41 -8.49 -1.47
CA THR A 75 16.94 -7.25 -2.09
C THR A 75 15.51 -6.96 -1.63
N TRP A 76 15.23 -5.72 -1.23
CA TRP A 76 13.86 -5.26 -1.05
C TRP A 76 13.18 -5.07 -2.39
N VAL A 77 11.98 -5.63 -2.51
CA VAL A 77 11.14 -5.42 -3.67
C VAL A 77 9.76 -4.97 -3.23
N THR A 78 9.19 -4.02 -3.96
CA THR A 78 7.88 -3.46 -3.64
C THR A 78 7.01 -3.35 -4.87
N ARG A 79 5.70 -3.38 -4.65
CA ARG A 79 4.71 -2.85 -5.59
C ARG A 79 3.56 -2.22 -4.80
N TYR A 80 2.78 -1.39 -5.47
CA TYR A 80 1.55 -0.83 -4.93
C TYR A 80 0.35 -1.63 -5.44
N LEU A 81 -0.57 -1.90 -4.54
CA LEU A 81 -1.91 -2.39 -4.82
C LEU A 81 -2.87 -1.23 -4.62
N ILE A 82 -3.54 -0.82 -5.68
CA ILE A 82 -4.49 0.29 -5.68
C ILE A 82 -5.88 -0.31 -5.86
N THR A 83 -6.78 -0.01 -4.93
CA THR A 83 -8.18 -0.43 -4.97
C THR A 83 -9.07 0.79 -5.08
N LEU A 84 -9.98 0.75 -6.04
CA LEU A 84 -11.02 1.74 -6.29
C LEU A 84 -12.36 1.20 -5.81
N SER A 85 -13.03 1.97 -4.94
CA SER A 85 -14.41 1.73 -4.58
C SER A 85 -15.23 2.97 -4.95
N VAL A 86 -16.18 2.79 -5.87
CA VAL A 86 -17.07 3.87 -6.30
C VAL A 86 -18.31 3.88 -5.41
N ARG A 87 -18.68 5.07 -4.95
CA ARG A 87 -19.91 5.36 -4.19
C ARG A 87 -20.66 6.48 -4.90
N GLU A 88 -21.92 6.69 -4.53
CA GLU A 88 -22.73 7.74 -5.14
C GLU A 88 -22.06 9.11 -4.97
N GLY A 89 -21.66 9.72 -6.09
CA GLY A 89 -21.03 11.05 -6.12
C GLY A 89 -19.57 11.12 -5.64
N ALA A 90 -18.92 10.00 -5.32
CA ALA A 90 -17.54 10.01 -4.83
C ALA A 90 -16.80 8.69 -5.11
N SER A 91 -15.48 8.79 -5.20
CA SER A 91 -14.61 7.61 -5.33
C SER A 91 -13.64 7.51 -4.16
N ASP A 92 -13.57 6.33 -3.57
CA ASP A 92 -12.60 5.94 -2.55
C ASP A 92 -11.43 5.23 -3.22
N VAL A 93 -10.21 5.75 -3.03
CA VAL A 93 -8.98 5.10 -3.47
C VAL A 93 -8.17 4.67 -2.27
N THR A 94 -7.90 3.37 -2.18
CA THR A 94 -7.01 2.79 -1.17
C THR A 94 -5.74 2.30 -1.84
N VAL A 95 -4.59 2.69 -1.30
CA VAL A 95 -3.27 2.25 -1.73
C VAL A 95 -2.64 1.42 -0.62
N ALA A 96 -2.29 0.19 -0.92
CA ALA A 96 -1.47 -0.67 -0.09
C ALA A 96 -0.12 -0.96 -0.77
N MET A 97 0.86 -1.43 -0.01
CA MET A 97 2.16 -1.85 -0.53
C MET A 97 2.39 -3.33 -0.21
N ASP A 98 2.74 -4.12 -1.24
CA ASP A 98 3.27 -5.46 -1.07
C ASP A 98 4.80 -5.33 -1.04
N LEU A 99 5.39 -5.46 0.15
CA LEU A 99 6.83 -5.40 0.39
C LEU A 99 7.35 -6.82 0.62
N ARG A 100 8.46 -7.16 -0.03
CA ARG A 100 9.07 -8.50 0.02
C ARG A 100 10.59 -8.44 -0.01
N THR A 101 11.22 -9.55 0.33
CA THR A 101 12.66 -9.78 0.20
C THR A 101 12.94 -10.90 -0.80
N CYS A 102 13.73 -10.60 -1.82
CA CYS A 102 14.17 -11.57 -2.81
C CYS A 102 15.62 -11.99 -2.54
N GLU A 103 15.92 -13.26 -2.77
CA GLU A 103 17.30 -13.71 -2.95
C GLU A 103 17.84 -13.03 -4.22
N ARG A 104 18.72 -12.04 -4.03
CA ARG A 104 19.48 -11.26 -5.05
C ARG A 104 18.74 -11.05 -6.39
N ALA A 105 18.18 -9.84 -6.58
CA ALA A 105 17.51 -9.47 -7.83
C ALA A 105 18.40 -9.74 -9.07
N PRO A 106 17.82 -10.24 -10.19
CA PRO A 106 18.56 -10.54 -11.40
C PRO A 106 19.30 -9.30 -11.94
N LEU A 107 20.52 -9.49 -12.45
CA LEU A 107 21.40 -8.42 -12.94
C LEU A 107 20.85 -7.66 -14.15
N SER A 108 19.84 -8.20 -14.83
CA SER A 108 19.15 -7.55 -15.94
C SER A 108 17.75 -8.14 -16.09
N GLY A 109 16.72 -7.33 -15.91
CA GLY A 109 15.33 -7.72 -16.11
C GLY A 109 14.37 -7.00 -15.18
N ARG A 110 13.08 -7.08 -15.50
CA ARG A 110 12.02 -6.69 -14.58
C ARG A 110 12.07 -7.62 -13.37
N VAL A 111 12.03 -7.06 -12.17
CA VAL A 111 11.93 -7.84 -10.94
C VAL A 111 10.57 -8.50 -10.90
N ASP A 112 10.50 -9.77 -10.51
CA ASP A 112 9.24 -10.41 -10.13
C ASP A 112 9.30 -10.70 -8.63
N GLY A 113 8.57 -9.92 -7.84
CA GLY A 113 8.47 -10.12 -6.40
C GLY A 113 7.48 -11.20 -6.00
N SER A 114 6.69 -11.76 -6.93
CA SER A 114 5.60 -12.68 -6.59
C SER A 114 6.08 -13.98 -5.93
N SER A 115 7.28 -14.45 -6.27
CA SER A 115 7.93 -15.62 -5.67
C SER A 115 8.81 -15.29 -4.46
N CYS A 116 8.98 -14.02 -4.12
CA CYS A 116 9.85 -13.58 -3.03
C CYS A 116 9.19 -13.73 -1.66
N ALA A 117 10.02 -13.81 -0.62
CA ALA A 117 9.56 -13.99 0.75
C ALA A 117 8.85 -12.72 1.24
N ARG A 118 7.73 -12.89 1.95
CA ARG A 118 7.09 -11.77 2.65
C ARG A 118 7.97 -11.34 3.81
N VAL A 119 8.00 -10.03 4.06
CA VAL A 119 8.67 -9.49 5.25
C VAL A 119 7.92 -9.96 6.49
N PRO A 120 8.61 -10.53 7.49
CA PRO A 120 7.97 -10.85 8.75
C PRO A 120 7.40 -9.61 9.43
N ASP A 121 6.28 -9.80 10.11
CA ASP A 121 5.63 -8.77 10.90
C ASP A 121 6.62 -8.15 11.91
N GLY A 122 6.60 -6.83 12.03
CA GLY A 122 7.52 -6.09 12.90
C GLY A 122 8.92 -5.83 12.32
N MET A 123 9.26 -6.41 11.16
CA MET A 123 10.56 -6.22 10.49
C MET A 123 10.52 -5.21 9.33
N THR A 124 9.35 -4.65 9.03
CA THR A 124 9.20 -3.63 7.98
C THR A 124 9.89 -2.32 8.37
N PRO A 125 10.87 -1.82 7.58
CA PRO A 125 11.47 -0.51 7.83
C PRO A 125 10.45 0.62 7.72
N THR A 126 10.49 1.57 8.67
CA THR A 126 9.52 2.68 8.73
C THR A 126 9.52 3.56 7.47
N MET A 127 10.66 3.67 6.78
CA MET A 127 10.77 4.42 5.51
C MET A 127 9.80 3.95 4.42
N TYR A 128 9.31 2.70 4.48
CA TYR A 128 8.33 2.21 3.52
C TYR A 128 6.91 2.75 3.77
N GLN A 129 6.60 3.18 5.00
CA GLN A 129 5.36 3.92 5.27
C GLN A 129 5.42 5.30 4.61
N ASP A 130 6.52 6.04 4.80
CA ASP A 130 6.70 7.35 4.15
C ASP A 130 6.65 7.23 2.62
N ARG A 131 7.24 6.16 2.07
CA ARG A 131 7.20 5.87 0.63
C ARG A 131 5.77 5.60 0.14
N LEU A 132 4.99 4.81 0.88
CA LEU A 132 3.58 4.53 0.59
C LEU A 132 2.75 5.82 0.60
N ASP A 133 2.88 6.62 1.65
CA ASP A 133 2.12 7.87 1.79
C ASP A 133 2.49 8.90 0.72
N ALA A 134 3.79 9.01 0.39
CA ALA A 134 4.25 9.87 -0.70
C ALA A 134 3.71 9.42 -2.07
N PHE A 135 3.63 8.10 -2.32
CA PHE A 135 3.02 7.59 -3.53
C PHE A 135 1.52 7.89 -3.59
N ALA A 136 0.78 7.64 -2.51
CA ALA A 136 -0.64 7.92 -2.44
C ALA A 136 -0.95 9.43 -2.65
N ALA A 137 -0.14 10.31 -2.08
CA ALA A 137 -0.26 11.76 -2.28
C ALA A 137 -0.03 12.17 -3.75
N ARG A 138 0.97 11.61 -4.43
CA ARG A 138 1.22 11.86 -5.86
C ARG A 138 0.10 11.34 -6.74
N LEU A 139 -0.43 10.14 -6.43
CA LEU A 139 -1.56 9.57 -7.14
C LEU A 139 -2.81 10.45 -7.01
N ARG A 140 -3.12 10.90 -5.79
CA ARG A 140 -4.21 11.83 -5.52
C ARG A 140 -4.07 13.14 -6.31
N ALA A 141 -2.87 13.73 -6.32
CA ALA A 141 -2.60 14.95 -7.06
C ALA A 141 -2.76 14.75 -8.58
N SER A 142 -2.32 13.60 -9.11
CA SER A 142 -2.46 13.25 -10.52
C SER A 142 -3.92 13.09 -10.92
N LEU A 143 -4.73 12.43 -10.08
CA LEU A 143 -6.18 12.28 -10.32
C LEU A 143 -6.91 13.63 -10.32
N GLY A 144 -6.56 14.55 -9.41
CA GLY A 144 -7.14 15.89 -9.39
C GLY A 144 -6.80 16.75 -10.64
N GLY A 145 -5.80 16.34 -11.43
CA GLY A 145 -5.40 17.01 -12.67
C GLY A 145 -5.91 16.35 -13.97
N ILE A 146 -6.61 15.23 -13.89
CA ILE A 146 -7.11 14.49 -15.07
C ILE A 146 -8.55 14.89 -15.36
N PRO A 147 -8.89 15.29 -16.61
CA PRO A 147 -10.28 15.39 -17.01
C PRO A 147 -10.92 14.00 -16.97
N VAL A 148 -11.95 13.84 -16.15
CA VAL A 148 -12.67 12.57 -15.95
C VAL A 148 -13.41 12.20 -17.23
N SER A 149 -13.34 10.92 -17.59
CA SER A 149 -14.03 10.40 -18.78
C SER A 149 -15.54 10.41 -18.50
N SER A 150 -16.30 11.23 -19.22
CA SER A 150 -17.76 11.37 -19.08
C SER A 150 -18.53 10.21 -19.72
#